data_AF-A0A8S3A4E6-F1
#
_entry.id   AF-A0A8S3A4E6-F1
#
_cell.length_a   1.000
_cell.length_b   1.000
_cell.length_c   1.000
_cell.angle_alpha   90.00
_cell.angle_beta   90.00
_cell.angle_gamma   90.00
#
_symmetry.space_group_name_H-M   'P 1'
#
loop_
_entity.id
_entity.type
_entity.pdbx_description
1 polymer ?
#
loop_
_entity_poly.entity_id
_entity_poly.type
_entity_poly.pdbx_seq_one_letter_code
_entity_poly.pdbx_strand_id
1 'polypeptide(L)'
;MYPHLSLSLWSPATAPLSSFDFENNTAITDPYSIENFNPSNLQYELRQTYLQFINITDECFLSEHESFITDNPRNRSSITKDDTDQNSSSDDDDEFYFLISSFYDIRTKIDQLTNEYDVLQRKIASLLPHVWSFSCEKIEAGSYCGDNVYLKRSILYEQANFDRNLAKEIEDTLKNLRTIIYQQYVALKYETLWYKMKIDIYIHNLISLNKPAKKLLHAIEILFNFQRYRTRDTLFYSYTRQLLKQIIDIVYSYGNYNETLFIINHVLRCPPGIHQWATNFVRFLLPTSFEILCSPMYIRYVAHFLATLLFPVKNRDIFLQNWLGEHGERVPEMLSLNAAKSQQQWMLIDADGHERAALLRWDTLNEDDLIALLNQFNLNYLMKILFSLNDQINQRQQNLSYENTLRILAILDLFVEILCRGFDTYADSQYRNFHKHIGKMIRDCVHVCRYHVDGVLQHLDHDDKIRLRDHYFAYIYRSVENIIRQCRNVRWSLLSLFALFDLPQSLQYRLLHLICSIPDDEPVTVETSAAIDQMLNSSTPSEILSLLKVLHNLGQTGDESGQISDVIFYITCLHPISREYSIRDGRSILAHFASLRSTIISHLLKLAST
;
A
#
# COMPACT_ATOMS: atom_id res chain seq x y z
N MET A 1 22.23 20.13 -26.17
CA MET A 1 22.79 20.28 -24.82
C MET A 1 21.74 20.97 -23.95
N TYR A 2 20.95 20.20 -23.21
CA TYR A 2 20.16 20.70 -22.08
C TYR A 2 20.61 19.90 -20.86
N PRO A 3 20.96 20.55 -19.74
CA PRO A 3 21.72 19.92 -18.67
C PRO A 3 20.81 19.08 -17.75
N HIS A 4 21.27 17.87 -17.45
CA HIS A 4 20.98 17.06 -16.27
C HIS A 4 19.56 17.08 -15.69
N LEU A 5 18.75 16.11 -16.13
CA LEU A 5 17.60 15.59 -15.38
C LEU A 5 18.08 14.90 -14.09
N SER A 6 18.27 15.67 -13.01
CA SER A 6 18.34 15.15 -11.65
C SER A 6 16.93 15.13 -11.03
N LEU A 7 16.53 13.95 -10.59
CA LEU A 7 15.18 13.58 -10.14
C LEU A 7 14.88 13.99 -8.69
N SER A 8 15.39 15.12 -8.21
CA SER A 8 15.28 15.51 -6.78
C SER A 8 14.85 16.96 -6.61
N LEU A 9 13.54 17.15 -6.41
CA LEU A 9 12.86 18.44 -6.26
C LEU A 9 12.99 19.28 -7.58
N TRP A 10 12.08 20.18 -7.94
CA TRP A 10 12.25 21.61 -7.68
C TRP A 10 11.00 22.31 -8.20
N SER A 11 10.50 23.25 -7.39
CA SER A 11 9.36 24.14 -7.63
C SER A 11 9.75 25.29 -8.61
N PRO A 12 8.80 26.17 -9.01
CA PRO A 12 8.87 26.98 -10.22
C PRO A 12 9.76 28.21 -10.06
N ALA A 13 10.47 28.57 -11.13
CA ALA A 13 11.03 29.91 -11.30
C ALA A 13 11.07 30.27 -12.79
N THR A 14 10.37 31.36 -13.11
CA THR A 14 10.34 32.18 -14.32
C THR A 14 11.72 32.51 -14.91
N ALA A 15 11.82 32.48 -16.26
CA ALA A 15 12.37 33.50 -17.18
C ALA A 15 13.13 32.87 -18.39
N PRO A 16 13.34 33.59 -19.52
CA PRO A 16 12.51 34.57 -20.21
C PRO A 16 12.05 34.05 -21.59
N LEU A 17 10.92 34.55 -22.08
CA LEU A 17 10.45 34.33 -23.46
C LEU A 17 11.37 35.09 -24.44
N SER A 18 11.94 34.37 -25.42
CA SER A 18 12.48 34.97 -26.64
C SER A 18 11.31 35.38 -27.54
N SER A 19 11.24 36.66 -27.86
CA SER A 19 10.36 37.23 -28.87
C SER A 19 10.58 36.55 -30.23
N PHE A 20 9.56 35.88 -30.75
CA PHE A 20 9.45 35.57 -32.16
C PHE A 20 8.45 36.56 -32.75
N ASP A 21 8.96 37.42 -33.63
CA ASP A 21 8.19 38.39 -34.38
C ASP A 21 7.22 37.67 -35.34
N PHE A 22 5.93 37.92 -35.17
CA PHE A 22 4.93 37.63 -36.19
C PHE A 22 4.84 38.86 -37.09
N GLU A 23 5.51 38.83 -38.24
CA GLU A 23 5.17 39.73 -39.33
C GLU A 23 4.00 39.16 -40.14
N ASN A 24 3.02 40.04 -40.34
CA ASN A 24 1.81 39.89 -41.13
C ASN A 24 2.03 39.13 -42.44
N ASN A 25 1.15 38.15 -42.74
CA ASN A 25 0.33 38.23 -43.95
C ASN A 25 -0.78 37.17 -44.01
N THR A 26 -1.96 37.68 -44.41
CA THR A 26 -3.06 37.02 -45.11
C THR A 26 -3.85 35.91 -44.40
N ALA A 27 -5.14 36.22 -44.22
CA ALA A 27 -6.24 35.31 -43.90
C ALA A 27 -6.04 33.88 -44.43
N ILE A 28 -5.69 32.98 -43.52
CA ILE A 28 -5.90 31.55 -43.65
C ILE A 28 -6.81 31.21 -42.48
N THR A 29 -7.98 30.67 -42.82
CA THR A 29 -9.00 30.09 -41.95
C THR A 29 -8.39 29.37 -40.74
N ASP A 30 -8.91 29.65 -39.55
CA ASP A 30 -8.58 28.97 -38.28
C ASP A 30 -8.45 27.45 -38.47
N PRO A 31 -7.31 26.82 -38.13
CA PRO A 31 -7.16 25.37 -38.19
C PRO A 31 -7.75 24.66 -36.95
N TYR A 32 -8.54 25.36 -36.13
CA TYR A 32 -9.03 24.89 -34.83
C TYR A 32 -10.53 24.63 -34.76
N SER A 33 -11.23 24.49 -35.89
CA SER A 33 -12.63 24.06 -35.89
C SER A 33 -12.74 22.57 -35.56
N ILE A 34 -12.69 22.30 -34.25
CA ILE A 34 -13.10 21.05 -33.62
C ILE A 34 -14.63 20.96 -33.74
N GLU A 35 -15.14 20.48 -34.86
CA GLU A 35 -16.57 20.14 -34.97
C GLU A 35 -16.85 18.66 -34.68
N ASN A 36 -15.82 17.80 -34.60
CA ASN A 36 -16.02 16.33 -34.46
C ASN A 36 -15.09 15.64 -33.44
N PHE A 37 -14.58 16.34 -32.41
CA PHE A 37 -13.89 15.66 -31.31
C PHE A 37 -14.92 14.92 -30.45
N ASN A 38 -15.05 13.61 -30.68
CA ASN A 38 -15.83 12.72 -29.83
C ASN A 38 -14.87 11.80 -29.04
N PRO A 39 -14.63 12.08 -27.75
CA PRO A 39 -13.72 11.28 -26.94
C PRO A 39 -14.19 9.82 -26.89
N SER A 40 -15.49 9.53 -26.88
CA SER A 40 -16.00 8.16 -26.81
C SER A 40 -15.58 7.26 -27.98
N ASN A 41 -15.47 7.81 -29.20
CA ASN A 41 -15.03 7.05 -30.37
C ASN A 41 -13.51 6.80 -30.33
N LEU A 42 -12.73 7.83 -29.99
CA LEU A 42 -11.27 7.74 -29.85
C LEU A 42 -10.86 6.85 -28.66
N GLN A 43 -11.69 6.83 -27.62
CA GLN A 43 -11.59 5.90 -26.50
C GLN A 43 -11.78 4.48 -26.99
N TYR A 44 -12.81 4.18 -27.78
CA TYR A 44 -13.02 2.85 -28.33
C TYR A 44 -11.80 2.38 -29.13
N GLU A 45 -11.20 3.23 -29.95
CA GLU A 45 -9.98 2.88 -30.72
C GLU A 45 -8.77 2.58 -29.81
N LEU A 46 -8.50 3.44 -28.81
CA LEU A 46 -7.45 3.18 -27.83
C LEU A 46 -7.73 1.90 -27.02
N ARG A 47 -9.00 1.62 -26.72
CA ARG A 47 -9.44 0.39 -26.05
C ARG A 47 -9.26 -0.85 -26.90
N GLN A 48 -9.63 -0.81 -28.19
CA GLN A 48 -9.40 -1.93 -29.11
C GLN A 48 -7.91 -2.25 -29.23
N THR A 49 -7.05 -1.23 -29.17
CA THR A 49 -5.59 -1.39 -29.20
C THR A 49 -5.08 -2.18 -28.00
N TYR A 50 -5.66 -2.04 -26.81
CA TYR A 50 -5.24 -2.81 -25.63
C TYR A 50 -6.10 -4.04 -25.31
N LEU A 51 -7.33 -4.16 -25.81
CA LEU A 51 -8.22 -5.32 -25.58
C LEU A 51 -7.58 -6.63 -26.06
N GLN A 52 -6.75 -6.57 -27.12
CA GLN A 52 -5.94 -7.71 -27.57
C GLN A 52 -4.87 -8.13 -26.53
N PHE A 53 -4.47 -7.23 -25.65
CA PHE A 53 -3.45 -7.43 -24.60
C PHE A 53 -4.06 -7.67 -23.21
N ILE A 54 -5.38 -7.48 -23.07
CA ILE A 54 -6.09 -7.39 -21.79
C ILE A 54 -7.42 -8.11 -21.92
N ASN A 55 -7.42 -9.42 -21.67
CA ASN A 55 -8.62 -10.12 -21.22
C ASN A 55 -8.65 -10.08 -19.68
N ILE A 56 -8.59 -8.88 -19.11
CA ILE A 56 -8.68 -8.65 -17.65
C ILE A 56 -10.15 -8.41 -17.34
N THR A 57 -10.96 -9.45 -17.50
CA THR A 57 -12.20 -9.56 -16.73
C THR A 57 -11.84 -10.11 -15.36
N ASP A 58 -12.55 -9.68 -14.31
CA ASP A 58 -12.39 -10.21 -12.95
C ASP A 58 -12.41 -11.76 -12.92
N GLU A 59 -13.10 -12.39 -13.88
CA GLU A 59 -13.21 -13.84 -14.07
C GLU A 59 -11.94 -14.50 -14.63
N CYS A 60 -11.25 -13.89 -15.60
CA CYS A 60 -9.99 -14.44 -16.12
C CYS A 60 -8.86 -14.29 -15.09
N PHE A 61 -8.89 -13.20 -14.32
CA PHE A 61 -8.06 -13.01 -13.13
C PHE A 61 -8.39 -14.05 -12.06
N LEU A 62 -9.67 -14.35 -11.80
CA LEU A 62 -10.09 -15.41 -10.87
C LEU A 62 -9.57 -16.78 -11.27
N SER A 63 -9.70 -17.18 -12.53
CA SER A 63 -9.31 -18.53 -12.97
C SER A 63 -7.80 -18.77 -12.91
N GLU A 64 -6.98 -17.78 -13.27
CA GLU A 64 -5.52 -17.92 -13.14
C GLU A 64 -5.07 -17.77 -11.69
N HIS A 65 -5.68 -16.86 -10.94
CA HIS A 65 -5.40 -16.68 -9.51
C HIS A 65 -5.84 -17.89 -8.67
N GLU A 66 -6.91 -18.60 -9.04
CA GLU A 66 -7.29 -19.91 -8.47
C GLU A 66 -6.22 -20.97 -8.70
N SER A 67 -5.53 -20.97 -9.84
CA SER A 67 -4.39 -21.88 -10.07
C SER A 67 -3.20 -21.61 -9.13
N PHE A 68 -3.08 -20.37 -8.63
CA PHE A 68 -2.07 -19.96 -7.65
C PHE A 68 -2.60 -19.94 -6.20
N ILE A 69 -3.92 -20.09 -6.00
CA ILE A 69 -4.53 -20.35 -4.70
C ILE A 69 -4.33 -21.83 -4.46
N THR A 70 -3.27 -22.17 -3.74
CA THR A 70 -3.13 -23.53 -3.29
C THR A 70 -4.17 -23.77 -2.19
N ASP A 71 -5.01 -24.78 -2.40
CA ASP A 71 -5.82 -25.36 -1.34
C ASP A 71 -4.94 -25.56 -0.11
N ASN A 72 -5.49 -25.19 1.06
CA ASN A 72 -4.81 -25.25 2.35
C ASN A 72 -3.90 -26.48 2.41
N PRO A 73 -2.57 -26.35 2.63
CA PRO A 73 -1.67 -27.51 2.64
C PRO A 73 -2.06 -28.55 3.69
N ARG A 74 -2.88 -28.18 4.70
CA ARG A 74 -3.52 -29.12 5.64
C ARG A 74 -4.66 -29.97 5.03
N ASN A 75 -5.31 -29.51 3.96
CA ASN A 75 -6.32 -30.29 3.24
C ASN A 75 -5.68 -31.37 2.35
N ARG A 76 -4.43 -31.19 1.90
CA ARG A 76 -3.67 -32.29 1.28
C ARG A 76 -3.33 -33.40 2.27
N SER A 77 -3.02 -33.07 3.53
CA SER A 77 -2.73 -34.09 4.55
C SER A 77 -3.96 -34.85 5.07
N SER A 78 -5.17 -34.44 4.66
CA SER A 78 -6.43 -35.08 5.08
C SER A 78 -7.25 -35.72 3.94
N ILE A 79 -6.85 -35.54 2.67
CA ILE A 79 -7.59 -36.03 1.47
C ILE A 79 -6.78 -37.07 0.65
N THR A 80 -5.76 -37.73 1.22
CA THR A 80 -5.03 -38.84 0.53
C THR A 80 -5.38 -40.23 1.05
N LYS A 81 -6.62 -40.42 1.56
CA LYS A 81 -7.13 -41.75 1.92
C LYS A 81 -8.08 -42.39 0.91
N ASP A 82 -8.38 -41.74 -0.23
CA ASP A 82 -9.18 -42.39 -1.27
C ASP A 82 -8.37 -42.67 -2.54
N ASP A 83 -8.42 -43.96 -2.86
CA ASP A 83 -7.87 -44.68 -4.00
C ASP A 83 -8.12 -43.98 -5.34
N THR A 84 -7.06 -43.48 -5.96
CA THR A 84 -6.61 -43.84 -7.32
C THR A 84 -5.60 -42.80 -7.80
N ASP A 85 -4.31 -43.12 -7.74
CA ASP A 85 -3.35 -42.85 -8.82
C ASP A 85 -1.95 -43.35 -8.41
N GLN A 86 -1.67 -44.60 -8.81
CA GLN A 86 -0.31 -45.12 -8.86
C GLN A 86 0.41 -44.42 -10.02
N ASN A 87 1.25 -43.42 -9.74
CA ASN A 87 2.57 -43.26 -10.35
C ASN A 87 3.31 -42.03 -9.76
N SER A 88 4.18 -42.32 -8.77
CA SER A 88 5.43 -41.62 -8.45
C SER A 88 5.42 -40.08 -8.39
N SER A 89 5.19 -39.48 -7.21
CA SER A 89 5.93 -38.31 -6.66
C SER A 89 5.22 -37.55 -5.51
N SER A 90 4.71 -38.22 -4.46
CA SER A 90 4.02 -37.54 -3.34
C SER A 90 4.66 -37.70 -1.95
N ASP A 91 5.56 -38.65 -1.72
CA ASP A 91 6.09 -38.92 -0.36
C ASP A 91 7.13 -37.89 0.14
N ASP A 92 7.93 -37.30 -0.76
CA ASP A 92 8.95 -36.28 -0.41
C ASP A 92 8.32 -34.93 0.01
N ASP A 93 7.10 -34.67 -0.45
CA ASP A 93 6.42 -33.38 -0.29
C ASP A 93 5.80 -33.27 1.12
N ASP A 94 5.32 -34.39 1.65
CA ASP A 94 4.91 -34.52 3.06
C ASP A 94 6.11 -34.48 4.02
N GLU A 95 7.30 -34.92 3.59
CA GLU A 95 8.50 -34.90 4.43
C GLU A 95 8.89 -33.47 4.84
N PHE A 96 8.92 -32.52 3.90
CA PHE A 96 9.31 -31.15 4.22
C PHE A 96 8.31 -30.47 5.16
N TYR A 97 7.02 -30.65 4.90
CA TYR A 97 5.98 -30.14 5.79
C TYR A 97 6.12 -30.74 7.19
N PHE A 98 6.33 -32.07 7.29
CA PHE A 98 6.56 -32.75 8.55
C PHE A 98 7.77 -32.21 9.31
N LEU A 99 8.89 -31.95 8.61
CA LEU A 99 10.11 -31.40 9.21
C LEU A 99 9.87 -29.99 9.78
N ILE A 100 9.22 -29.10 9.03
CA ILE A 100 8.93 -27.73 9.49
C ILE A 100 7.89 -27.75 10.62
N SER A 101 6.84 -28.57 10.50
CA SER A 101 5.81 -28.72 11.55
C SER A 101 6.42 -29.24 12.85
N SER A 102 7.22 -30.30 12.78
CA SER A 102 7.89 -30.86 13.96
C SER A 102 8.85 -29.85 14.59
N PHE A 103 9.58 -29.10 13.77
CA PHE A 103 10.46 -28.03 14.24
C PHE A 103 9.67 -26.91 14.93
N TYR A 104 8.51 -26.53 14.40
CA TYR A 104 7.60 -25.56 15.02
C TYR A 104 7.07 -26.08 16.37
N ASP A 105 6.57 -27.31 16.42
CA ASP A 105 5.98 -27.93 17.61
C ASP A 105 6.99 -28.08 18.76
N ILE A 106 8.23 -28.46 18.46
CA ILE A 106 9.28 -28.56 19.49
C ILE A 106 9.63 -27.19 20.04
N ARG A 107 9.68 -26.17 19.19
CA ARG A 107 10.01 -24.80 19.61
C ARG A 107 8.91 -24.16 20.43
N THR A 108 7.65 -24.39 20.09
CA THR A 108 6.51 -23.96 20.93
C THR A 108 6.53 -24.65 22.30
N LYS A 109 6.90 -25.94 22.37
CA LYS A 109 7.15 -26.63 23.65
C LYS A 109 8.30 -26.01 24.44
N ILE A 110 9.39 -25.60 23.80
CA ILE A 110 10.51 -24.90 24.47
C ILE A 110 10.03 -23.55 25.04
N ASP A 111 9.23 -22.79 24.30
CA ASP A 111 8.67 -21.52 24.78
C ASP A 111 7.75 -21.75 25.99
N GLN A 112 6.87 -22.76 25.94
CA GLN A 112 6.03 -23.17 27.07
C GLN A 112 6.87 -23.54 28.31
N LEU A 113 7.90 -24.37 28.16
CA LEU A 113 8.78 -24.76 29.26
C LEU A 113 9.58 -23.58 29.83
N THR A 114 9.96 -22.62 29.00
CA THR A 114 10.66 -21.41 29.45
C THR A 114 9.73 -20.54 30.30
N ASN A 115 8.46 -20.42 29.91
CA ASN A 115 7.45 -19.73 30.72
C ASN A 115 7.19 -20.46 32.05
N GLU A 116 7.10 -21.80 32.05
CA GLU A 116 6.97 -22.59 33.28
C GLU A 116 8.17 -22.41 34.22
N TYR A 117 9.38 -22.41 33.66
CA TYR A 117 10.61 -22.10 34.40
C TYR A 117 10.53 -20.72 35.08
N ASP A 118 10.12 -19.67 34.36
CA ASP A 118 10.00 -18.31 34.90
C ASP A 118 8.95 -18.21 36.02
N VAL A 119 7.84 -18.94 35.89
CA VAL A 119 6.79 -19.00 36.93
C VAL A 119 7.33 -19.67 38.20
N LEU A 120 8.02 -20.80 38.07
CA LEU A 120 8.63 -21.49 39.22
C LEU A 120 9.72 -20.65 39.87
N GLN A 121 10.53 -19.94 39.07
CA GLN A 121 11.56 -19.05 39.59
C GLN A 121 10.95 -17.88 40.40
N ARG A 122 9.86 -17.28 39.89
CA ARG A 122 9.09 -16.26 40.63
C ARG A 122 8.46 -16.81 41.90
N LYS A 123 7.93 -18.04 41.87
CA LYS A 123 7.39 -18.71 43.06
C LYS A 123 8.46 -18.83 44.14
N ILE A 124 9.65 -19.33 43.80
CA ILE A 124 10.78 -19.44 44.75
C ILE A 124 11.14 -18.05 45.31
N ALA A 125 11.25 -17.03 44.45
CA ALA A 125 11.56 -15.67 44.88
C ALA A 125 10.51 -15.08 45.83
N SER A 126 9.23 -15.45 45.68
CA SER A 126 8.14 -14.99 46.56
C SER A 126 8.11 -15.72 47.92
N LEU A 127 8.51 -16.99 47.95
CA LEU A 127 8.51 -17.81 49.17
C LEU A 127 9.75 -17.52 50.03
N LEU A 128 10.90 -17.23 49.41
CA LEU A 128 12.19 -17.05 50.09
C LEU A 128 12.16 -16.07 51.28
N PRO A 129 11.51 -14.88 51.20
CA PRO A 129 11.45 -13.93 52.31
C PRO A 129 10.62 -14.40 53.51
N HIS A 130 9.70 -15.36 53.30
CA HIS A 130 8.75 -15.81 54.31
C HIS A 130 9.23 -17.05 55.07
N VAL A 131 10.34 -17.66 54.65
CA VAL A 131 10.94 -18.84 55.29
C VAL A 131 11.40 -18.52 56.72
N TRP A 132 11.86 -17.29 56.94
CA TRP A 132 12.30 -16.78 58.23
C TRP A 132 11.36 -15.68 58.68
N SER A 133 10.75 -15.84 59.85
CA SER A 133 9.96 -14.80 60.50
C SER A 133 10.65 -14.40 61.79
N PHE A 134 10.66 -13.10 62.09
CA PHE A 134 11.26 -12.56 63.31
C PHE A 134 10.14 -12.08 64.23
N SER A 135 10.04 -12.67 65.43
CA SER A 135 9.10 -12.24 66.46
C SER A 135 9.85 -11.60 67.62
N CYS A 136 9.43 -10.39 68.01
CA CYS A 136 9.90 -9.76 69.24
C CYS A 136 9.18 -10.36 70.44
N GLU A 137 9.90 -11.10 71.26
CA GLU A 137 9.38 -11.61 72.52
C GLU A 137 9.87 -10.75 73.70
N LYS A 138 9.02 -10.63 74.72
CA LYS A 138 9.28 -9.82 75.91
C LYS A 138 9.19 -10.71 77.14
N ILE A 139 10.32 -10.90 77.83
CA ILE A 139 10.31 -11.52 79.16
C ILE A 139 10.24 -10.39 80.19
N GLU A 140 9.20 -10.41 81.00
CA GLU A 140 9.00 -9.48 82.10
C GLU A 140 9.16 -10.22 83.43
N ALA A 141 10.16 -9.82 84.23
CA ALA A 141 10.36 -10.31 85.58
C ALA A 141 10.22 -9.13 86.55
N GLY A 142 9.43 -9.29 87.61
CA GLY A 142 9.23 -8.26 88.62
C GLY A 142 9.36 -8.80 90.02
N SER A 143 10.00 -8.04 90.90
CA SER A 143 10.10 -8.34 92.33
C SER A 143 9.99 -7.06 93.16
N TYR A 144 9.69 -7.23 94.44
CA TYR A 144 9.67 -6.13 95.40
C TYR A 144 11.06 -5.94 95.98
N CYS A 145 11.52 -4.69 96.07
CA CYS A 145 12.71 -4.34 96.83
C CYS A 145 12.43 -4.36 98.33
N GLY A 146 13.48 -4.38 99.17
CA GLY A 146 13.35 -4.35 100.63
C GLY A 146 12.57 -3.14 101.17
N ASP A 147 12.41 -2.09 100.36
CA ASP A 147 11.71 -0.85 100.67
C ASP A 147 10.23 -0.88 100.21
N ASN A 148 9.71 -2.07 99.85
CA ASN A 148 8.34 -2.33 99.38
C ASN A 148 7.94 -1.67 98.04
N VAL A 149 8.92 -1.20 97.25
CA VAL A 149 8.69 -0.68 95.89
C VAL A 149 8.79 -1.84 94.87
N TYR A 150 7.80 -1.96 93.99
CA TYR A 150 7.77 -3.00 92.95
C TYR A 150 8.64 -2.58 91.76
N LEU A 151 9.69 -3.35 91.46
CA LEU A 151 10.51 -3.17 90.27
C LEU A 151 10.16 -4.20 89.21
N LYS A 152 10.00 -3.72 87.97
CA LYS A 152 9.75 -4.56 86.79
C LYS A 152 10.91 -4.40 85.81
N ARG A 153 11.57 -5.50 85.48
CA ARG A 153 12.57 -5.58 84.41
C ARG A 153 11.97 -6.30 83.22
N SER A 154 11.96 -5.63 82.08
CA SER A 154 11.62 -6.27 80.81
C SER A 154 12.85 -6.39 79.92
N ILE A 155 13.09 -7.58 79.40
CA ILE A 155 14.10 -7.83 78.37
C ILE A 155 13.34 -8.14 77.08
N LEU A 156 13.63 -7.36 76.03
CA LEU A 156 13.16 -7.61 74.68
C LEU A 156 14.26 -8.39 73.94
N TYR A 157 13.88 -9.46 73.25
CA TYR A 157 14.77 -10.18 72.34
C TYR A 157 14.00 -10.55 71.06
N GLU A 158 14.76 -10.67 69.97
CA GLU A 158 14.23 -11.13 68.69
C GLU A 158 14.45 -12.64 68.57
N GLN A 159 13.38 -13.38 68.26
CA GLN A 159 13.43 -14.80 67.96
C GLN A 159 13.16 -15.02 66.48
N ALA A 160 14.07 -15.72 65.80
CA ALA A 160 13.88 -16.14 64.42
C ALA A 160 13.17 -17.51 64.38
N ASN A 161 11.99 -17.55 63.79
CA ASN A 161 11.20 -18.76 63.58
C ASN A 161 11.34 -19.23 62.13
N PHE A 162 11.82 -20.48 61.96
CA PHE A 162 12.01 -21.12 60.67
C PHE A 162 10.78 -21.95 60.30
N ASP A 163 10.14 -21.62 59.18
CA ASP A 163 9.03 -22.42 58.65
C ASP A 163 9.53 -23.60 57.81
N ARG A 164 9.46 -24.80 58.39
CA ARG A 164 9.87 -26.05 57.73
C ARG A 164 8.99 -26.42 56.55
N ASN A 165 7.71 -26.00 56.53
CA ASN A 165 6.79 -26.34 55.45
C ASN A 165 7.12 -25.53 54.20
N LEU A 166 7.35 -24.22 54.35
CA LEU A 166 7.79 -23.35 53.26
C LEU A 166 9.17 -23.78 52.71
N ALA A 167 10.09 -24.15 53.59
CA ALA A 167 11.40 -24.65 53.18
C ALA A 167 11.30 -25.95 52.35
N LYS A 168 10.40 -26.87 52.74
CA LYS A 168 10.15 -28.10 51.98
C LYS A 168 9.50 -27.82 50.62
N GLU A 169 8.57 -26.86 50.55
CA GLU A 169 7.97 -26.43 49.28
C GLU A 169 9.02 -25.81 48.33
N ILE A 170 9.98 -25.03 48.87
CA ILE A 170 11.12 -24.52 48.11
C ILE A 170 12.02 -25.67 47.61
N GLU A 171 12.30 -26.66 48.45
CA GLU A 171 13.09 -27.84 48.05
C GLU A 171 12.41 -28.62 46.91
N ASP A 172 11.11 -28.86 47.01
CA ASP A 172 10.34 -29.59 45.99
C ASP A 172 10.23 -28.79 44.68
N THR A 173 10.05 -27.47 44.76
CA THR A 173 10.06 -26.61 43.57
C THR A 173 11.43 -26.54 42.90
N LEU A 174 12.54 -26.53 43.66
CA LEU A 174 13.89 -26.61 43.12
C LEU A 174 14.18 -27.97 42.45
N LYS A 175 13.67 -29.08 43.02
CA LYS A 175 13.75 -30.40 42.37
C LYS A 175 13.00 -30.42 41.04
N ASN A 176 11.81 -29.83 40.99
CA ASN A 176 11.03 -29.71 39.77
C ASN A 176 11.72 -28.83 38.71
N LEU A 177 12.29 -27.70 39.14
CA LEU A 177 13.05 -26.81 38.26
C LEU A 177 14.27 -27.55 37.67
N ARG A 178 14.97 -28.35 38.49
CA ARG A 178 16.07 -29.19 38.01
C ARG A 178 15.60 -30.22 36.96
N THR A 179 14.45 -30.86 37.14
CA THR A 179 13.92 -31.81 36.15
C THR A 179 13.55 -31.13 34.83
N ILE A 180 12.90 -29.95 34.89
CA ILE A 180 12.56 -29.16 33.71
C ILE A 180 13.82 -28.80 32.90
N ILE A 181 14.87 -28.30 33.56
CA ILE A 181 16.11 -27.93 32.88
C ILE A 181 16.81 -29.16 32.28
N TYR A 182 17.16 -30.14 33.13
CA TYR A 182 18.09 -31.18 32.71
C TYR A 182 17.44 -32.29 31.89
N GLN A 183 16.17 -32.62 32.12
CA GLN A 183 15.51 -33.73 31.42
C GLN A 183 14.72 -33.25 30.21
N GLN A 184 13.99 -32.13 30.33
CA GLN A 184 13.05 -31.70 29.30
C GLN A 184 13.66 -30.65 28.35
N TYR A 185 14.22 -29.56 28.90
CA TYR A 185 14.74 -28.47 28.08
C TYR A 185 15.96 -28.90 27.23
N VAL A 186 16.92 -29.61 27.83
CA VAL A 186 18.10 -30.11 27.11
C VAL A 186 17.69 -31.05 25.97
N ALA A 187 16.79 -32.01 26.23
CA ALA A 187 16.32 -32.97 25.22
C ALA A 187 15.65 -32.25 24.03
N LEU A 188 14.70 -31.36 24.29
CA LEU A 188 14.02 -30.59 23.25
C LEU A 188 14.98 -29.68 22.48
N LYS A 189 16.01 -29.14 23.14
CA LYS A 189 17.05 -28.34 22.49
C LYS A 189 17.86 -29.17 21.50
N TYR A 190 18.24 -30.40 21.86
CA TYR A 190 18.90 -31.33 20.95
C TYR A 190 18.01 -31.68 19.75
N GLU A 191 16.74 -32.00 19.99
CA GLU A 191 15.80 -32.28 18.90
C GLU A 191 15.63 -31.07 17.96
N THR A 192 15.56 -29.85 18.51
CA THR A 192 15.49 -28.62 17.71
C THR A 192 16.68 -28.49 16.76
N LEU A 193 17.90 -28.77 17.24
CA LEU A 193 19.11 -28.72 16.43
C LEU A 193 19.09 -29.82 15.35
N TRP A 194 18.60 -31.00 15.69
CA TRP A 194 18.49 -32.11 14.75
C TRP A 194 17.50 -31.82 13.61
N TYR A 195 16.30 -31.32 13.93
CA TYR A 195 15.33 -30.92 12.90
C TYR A 195 15.86 -29.76 12.05
N LYS A 196 16.49 -28.76 12.67
CA LYS A 196 17.14 -27.68 11.93
C LYS A 196 18.16 -28.21 10.93
N MET A 197 19.05 -29.13 11.36
CA MET A 197 20.05 -29.73 10.48
C MET A 197 19.40 -30.51 9.33
N LYS A 198 18.33 -31.26 9.60
CA LYS A 198 17.58 -31.97 8.55
C LYS A 198 16.95 -31.02 7.54
N ILE A 199 16.33 -29.94 8.00
CA ILE A 199 15.75 -28.90 7.15
C ILE A 199 16.86 -28.25 6.29
N ASP A 200 17.99 -27.88 6.89
CA ASP A 200 19.12 -27.29 6.18
C ASP A 200 19.67 -28.24 5.10
N ILE A 201 19.78 -29.55 5.39
CA ILE A 201 20.18 -30.56 4.42
C ILE A 201 19.13 -30.71 3.32
N TYR A 202 17.85 -30.74 3.66
CA TYR A 202 16.76 -30.84 2.68
C TYR A 202 16.80 -29.65 1.71
N ILE A 203 16.88 -28.43 2.24
CA ILE A 203 17.00 -27.21 1.42
C ILE A 203 18.28 -27.22 0.60
N HIS A 204 19.42 -27.60 1.18
CA HIS A 204 20.67 -27.70 0.43
C HIS A 204 20.57 -28.69 -0.73
N ASN A 205 19.91 -29.84 -0.53
CA ASN A 205 19.68 -30.84 -1.58
C ASN A 205 18.68 -30.35 -2.63
N LEU A 206 17.65 -29.59 -2.23
CA LEU A 206 16.74 -28.96 -3.19
C LEU A 206 17.47 -27.96 -4.09
N ILE A 207 18.35 -27.15 -3.50
CA ILE A 207 19.11 -26.11 -4.18
C ILE A 207 20.21 -26.72 -5.06
N SER A 208 21.02 -27.63 -4.53
CA SER A 208 22.21 -28.17 -5.22
C SER A 208 21.86 -29.09 -6.38
N LEU A 209 20.74 -29.81 -6.30
CA LEU A 209 20.30 -30.73 -7.35
C LEU A 209 19.55 -30.03 -8.48
N ASN A 210 19.40 -28.70 -8.45
CA ASN A 210 18.56 -27.93 -9.39
C ASN A 210 17.21 -28.63 -9.64
N LYS A 211 16.55 -29.07 -8.56
CA LYS A 211 15.27 -29.80 -8.64
C LYS A 211 14.22 -28.96 -9.39
N PRO A 212 13.22 -29.59 -10.04
CA PRO A 212 12.26 -28.88 -10.89
C PRO A 212 11.57 -27.74 -10.13
N ALA A 213 11.33 -26.62 -10.83
CA ALA A 213 10.75 -25.39 -10.27
C ALA A 213 9.54 -25.65 -9.34
N LYS A 214 8.70 -26.64 -9.66
CA LYS A 214 7.56 -27.07 -8.84
C LYS A 214 7.91 -27.42 -7.38
N LYS A 215 9.01 -28.13 -7.13
CA LYS A 215 9.44 -28.49 -5.76
C LYS A 215 9.90 -27.27 -4.96
N LEU A 216 10.56 -26.31 -5.62
CA LEU A 216 10.96 -25.05 -4.99
C LEU A 216 9.74 -24.19 -4.65
N LEU A 217 8.78 -24.09 -5.58
CA LEU A 217 7.52 -23.37 -5.34
C LEU A 217 6.70 -23.99 -4.20
N HIS A 218 6.65 -25.33 -4.11
CA HIS A 218 5.98 -26.00 -3.01
C HIS A 218 6.68 -25.78 -1.65
N ALA A 219 8.02 -25.79 -1.61
CA ALA A 219 8.75 -25.44 -0.39
C ALA A 219 8.47 -23.98 0.05
N ILE A 220 8.38 -23.05 -0.89
CA ILE A 220 7.98 -21.65 -0.64
C ILE A 220 6.57 -21.60 -0.04
N GLU A 221 5.63 -22.35 -0.62
CA GLU A 221 4.24 -22.44 -0.15
C GLU A 221 4.18 -22.90 1.31
N ILE A 222 4.86 -24.01 1.65
CA ILE A 222 4.92 -24.54 3.02
C ILE A 222 5.49 -23.49 3.97
N LEU A 223 6.61 -22.86 3.63
CA LEU A 223 7.24 -21.85 4.49
C LEU A 223 6.35 -20.62 4.70
N PHE A 224 5.66 -20.14 3.66
CA PHE A 224 4.69 -19.05 3.79
C PHE A 224 3.48 -19.45 4.62
N ASN A 225 3.02 -20.71 4.54
CA ASN A 225 1.96 -21.20 5.42
C ASN A 225 2.37 -20.99 6.89
N PHE A 226 3.59 -21.38 7.27
CA PHE A 226 4.10 -21.15 8.64
C PHE A 226 4.33 -19.67 8.98
N GLN A 227 4.55 -18.77 8.00
CA GLN A 227 4.57 -17.31 8.27
C GLN A 227 3.19 -16.76 8.66
N ARG A 228 2.11 -17.47 8.33
CA ARG A 228 0.73 -17.09 8.65
C ARG A 228 0.26 -17.68 9.98
N TYR A 229 1.06 -18.51 10.64
CA TYR A 229 0.76 -18.96 12.01
C TYR A 229 1.12 -17.85 12.98
N ARG A 230 0.34 -17.70 14.05
CA ARG A 230 0.70 -16.83 15.16
C ARG A 230 1.69 -17.56 16.06
N THR A 231 2.91 -17.07 16.17
CA THR A 231 3.88 -17.55 17.18
C THR A 231 4.63 -16.38 17.81
N ARG A 232 5.05 -16.56 19.07
CA ARG A 232 5.91 -15.60 19.79
C ARG A 232 7.39 -15.82 19.48
N ASP A 233 7.72 -16.92 18.80
CA ASP A 233 9.09 -17.32 18.54
C ASP A 233 9.69 -16.58 17.34
N THR A 234 10.39 -15.48 17.66
CA THR A 234 11.11 -14.65 16.67
C THR A 234 12.22 -15.39 15.93
N LEU A 235 12.84 -16.38 16.58
CA LEU A 235 13.92 -17.17 15.99
C LEU A 235 13.39 -18.19 14.96
N PHE A 236 12.18 -18.72 15.17
CA PHE A 236 11.51 -19.55 14.16
C PHE A 236 11.20 -18.73 12.90
N TYR A 237 10.62 -17.54 13.06
CA TYR A 237 10.34 -16.65 11.93
C TYR A 237 11.62 -16.24 11.21
N SER A 238 12.67 -15.83 11.93
CA SER A 238 13.91 -15.39 11.29
C SER A 238 14.57 -16.52 10.48
N TYR A 239 14.57 -17.75 11.02
CA TYR A 239 15.11 -18.91 10.32
C TYR A 239 14.30 -19.27 9.07
N THR A 240 12.98 -19.40 9.18
CA THR A 240 12.11 -19.72 8.05
C THR A 240 12.12 -18.64 6.96
N ARG A 241 12.24 -17.35 7.33
CA ARG A 241 12.43 -16.24 6.38
C ARG A 241 13.79 -16.29 5.67
N GLN A 242 14.84 -16.74 6.36
CA GLN A 242 16.14 -16.96 5.74
C GLN A 242 16.09 -18.08 4.69
N LEU A 243 15.38 -19.18 4.99
CA LEU A 243 15.13 -20.25 4.01
C LEU A 243 14.32 -19.74 2.83
N LEU A 244 13.23 -18.99 3.07
CA LEU A 244 12.44 -18.35 2.01
C LEU A 244 13.32 -17.50 1.09
N LYS A 245 14.18 -16.65 1.66
CA LYS A 245 15.09 -15.80 0.88
C LYS A 245 15.98 -16.64 -0.05
N GLN A 246 16.61 -17.70 0.47
CA GLN A 246 17.50 -18.56 -0.31
C GLN A 246 16.77 -19.24 -1.48
N ILE A 247 15.57 -19.78 -1.24
CA ILE A 247 14.79 -20.48 -2.27
C ILE A 247 14.28 -19.49 -3.31
N ILE A 248 13.75 -18.34 -2.87
CA ILE A 248 13.23 -17.29 -3.76
C ILE A 248 14.32 -16.71 -4.67
N ASP A 249 15.54 -16.51 -4.16
CA ASP A 249 16.68 -16.05 -4.95
C ASP A 249 16.99 -16.99 -6.13
N ILE A 250 16.86 -18.29 -5.90
CA ILE A 250 17.08 -19.33 -6.92
C ILE A 250 15.89 -19.38 -7.87
N VAL A 251 14.66 -19.31 -7.37
CA VAL A 251 13.46 -19.27 -8.21
C VAL A 251 13.53 -18.11 -9.18
N TYR A 252 13.92 -16.91 -8.75
CA TYR A 252 14.10 -15.78 -9.66
C TYR A 252 15.29 -15.91 -10.62
N SER A 253 16.26 -16.77 -10.34
CA SER A 253 17.38 -17.02 -11.27
C SER A 253 16.93 -17.79 -12.52
N TYR A 254 15.82 -18.53 -12.44
CA TYR A 254 15.23 -19.30 -13.54
C TYR A 254 13.81 -18.86 -13.90
N GLY A 255 13.25 -17.93 -13.13
CA GLY A 255 11.81 -17.64 -13.09
C GLY A 255 11.36 -16.64 -14.14
N ASN A 256 10.10 -16.80 -14.54
CA ASN A 256 9.39 -15.97 -15.48
C ASN A 256 8.36 -15.09 -14.74
N TYR A 257 7.43 -14.50 -15.50
CA TYR A 257 6.34 -13.67 -14.98
C TYR A 257 5.46 -14.41 -13.96
N ASN A 258 5.25 -15.71 -14.14
CA ASN A 258 4.37 -16.53 -13.31
C ASN A 258 4.90 -16.72 -11.89
N GLU A 259 6.20 -16.96 -11.73
CA GLU A 259 6.85 -17.12 -10.42
C GLU A 259 6.80 -15.81 -9.63
N THR A 260 6.93 -14.67 -10.31
CA THR A 260 6.78 -13.35 -9.69
C THR A 260 5.34 -13.17 -9.15
N LEU A 261 4.34 -13.51 -9.97
CA LEU A 261 2.92 -13.46 -9.58
C LEU A 261 2.59 -14.46 -8.46
N PHE A 262 3.22 -15.62 -8.44
CA PHE A 262 3.08 -16.60 -7.35
C PHE A 262 3.61 -16.03 -6.03
N ILE A 263 4.81 -15.45 -6.02
CA ILE A 263 5.44 -14.93 -4.79
C ILE A 263 4.66 -13.75 -4.22
N ILE A 264 4.28 -12.77 -5.06
CA ILE A 264 3.50 -11.60 -4.59
C ILE A 264 2.16 -12.02 -3.98
N ASN A 265 1.52 -13.04 -4.55
CA ASN A 265 0.29 -13.61 -4.01
C ASN A 265 0.48 -14.21 -2.62
N HIS A 266 1.59 -14.91 -2.38
CA HIS A 266 1.89 -15.44 -1.05
C HIS A 266 2.20 -14.35 -0.02
N VAL A 267 2.92 -13.30 -0.44
CA VAL A 267 3.30 -12.16 0.41
C VAL A 267 2.06 -11.37 0.86
N LEU A 268 1.15 -11.07 -0.06
CA LEU A 268 -0.08 -10.30 0.24
C LEU A 268 -1.03 -11.01 1.21
N ARG A 269 -0.96 -12.34 1.28
CA ARG A 269 -1.73 -13.18 2.22
C ARG A 269 -1.06 -13.38 3.57
N CYS A 270 0.08 -12.72 3.82
CA CYS A 270 0.70 -12.71 5.13
C CYS A 270 0.03 -11.67 6.06
N PRO A 271 0.14 -11.84 7.39
CA PRO A 271 -0.32 -10.83 8.35
C PRO A 271 0.43 -9.50 8.16
N PRO A 272 -0.15 -8.37 8.61
CA PRO A 272 0.48 -7.05 8.46
C PRO A 272 1.86 -6.97 9.13
N GLY A 273 2.73 -6.09 8.63
CA GLY A 273 4.14 -5.99 9.01
C GLY A 273 5.12 -6.63 8.01
N ILE A 274 4.66 -6.93 6.79
CA ILE A 274 5.47 -7.48 5.70
C ILE A 274 6.53 -6.51 5.19
N HIS A 275 6.34 -5.19 5.34
CA HIS A 275 7.32 -4.17 4.94
C HIS A 275 8.72 -4.40 5.54
N GLN A 276 8.79 -5.06 6.70
CA GLN A 276 10.05 -5.26 7.43
C GLN A 276 10.89 -6.43 6.89
N TRP A 277 10.28 -7.37 6.15
CA TRP A 277 10.97 -8.63 5.82
C TRP A 277 10.63 -9.20 4.44
N ALA A 278 9.38 -9.09 3.97
CA ALA A 278 8.92 -9.74 2.75
C ALA A 278 8.98 -8.85 1.51
N THR A 279 9.08 -7.53 1.65
CA THR A 279 9.10 -6.60 0.52
C THR A 279 10.15 -6.96 -0.54
N ASN A 280 11.35 -7.36 -0.13
CA ASN A 280 12.45 -7.72 -1.04
C ASN A 280 12.23 -9.06 -1.78
N PHE A 281 11.21 -9.83 -1.41
CA PHE A 281 10.82 -11.04 -2.12
C PHE A 281 9.97 -10.73 -3.36
N VAL A 282 9.34 -9.56 -3.41
CA VAL A 282 8.57 -9.13 -4.58
C VAL A 282 9.54 -8.41 -5.52
N ARG A 283 9.90 -9.05 -6.64
CA ARG A 283 10.81 -8.47 -7.64
C ARG A 283 10.06 -8.18 -8.92
N PHE A 284 9.98 -6.91 -9.27
CA PHE A 284 9.41 -6.52 -10.55
C PHE A 284 10.39 -6.80 -11.70
N LEU A 285 9.99 -7.66 -12.64
CA LEU A 285 10.77 -7.97 -13.84
C LEU A 285 10.80 -6.77 -14.79
N LEU A 286 11.99 -6.23 -15.02
CA LEU A 286 12.24 -5.07 -15.89
C LEU A 286 12.38 -5.51 -17.35
N PRO A 287 11.80 -4.80 -18.32
CA PRO A 287 11.98 -5.11 -19.73
C PRO A 287 13.35 -4.60 -20.19
N THR A 288 13.96 -5.25 -21.18
CA THR A 288 15.28 -4.84 -21.70
C THR A 288 15.19 -3.88 -22.89
N SER A 289 14.04 -3.82 -23.58
CA SER A 289 13.82 -2.94 -24.73
C SER A 289 12.37 -2.46 -24.82
N PHE A 290 12.12 -1.46 -25.68
CA PHE A 290 10.78 -0.94 -25.96
C PHE A 290 9.88 -2.00 -26.60
N GLU A 291 10.39 -2.86 -27.48
CA GLU A 291 9.59 -3.91 -28.13
C GLU A 291 9.11 -4.95 -27.11
N ILE A 292 9.96 -5.32 -26.14
CA ILE A 292 9.56 -6.24 -25.07
C ILE A 292 8.51 -5.59 -24.18
N LEU A 293 8.69 -4.31 -23.83
CA LEU A 293 7.72 -3.57 -23.02
C LEU A 293 6.36 -3.51 -23.71
N CYS A 294 6.33 -3.27 -25.02
CA CYS A 294 5.10 -3.23 -25.82
C CYS A 294 4.57 -4.62 -26.19
N SER A 295 5.21 -5.71 -25.77
CA SER A 295 4.73 -7.05 -26.08
C SER A 295 3.46 -7.38 -25.30
N PRO A 296 2.49 -8.09 -25.91
CA PRO A 296 1.27 -8.55 -25.24
C PRO A 296 1.52 -9.19 -23.87
N MET A 297 2.53 -10.07 -23.81
CA MET A 297 2.86 -10.83 -22.61
C MET A 297 3.37 -9.94 -21.48
N TYR A 298 4.23 -8.97 -21.81
CA TYR A 298 4.78 -8.06 -20.80
C TYR A 298 3.72 -7.08 -20.29
N ILE A 299 2.92 -6.48 -21.19
CA ILE A 299 1.81 -5.60 -20.81
C ILE A 299 0.85 -6.35 -19.88
N ARG A 300 0.50 -7.59 -20.22
CA ARG A 300 -0.32 -8.46 -19.39
C ARG A 300 0.32 -8.65 -18.02
N TYR A 301 1.59 -9.03 -17.95
CA TYR A 301 2.31 -9.20 -16.69
C TYR A 301 2.28 -7.93 -15.83
N VAL A 302 2.56 -6.76 -16.39
CA VAL A 302 2.54 -5.49 -15.65
C VAL A 302 1.15 -5.18 -15.11
N ALA A 303 0.12 -5.35 -15.94
CA ALA A 303 -1.25 -5.15 -15.54
C ALA A 303 -1.65 -6.11 -14.40
N HIS A 304 -1.26 -7.39 -14.47
CA HIS A 304 -1.51 -8.38 -13.42
C HIS A 304 -0.75 -8.03 -12.13
N PHE A 305 0.52 -7.62 -12.24
CA PHE A 305 1.33 -7.22 -11.10
C PHE A 305 0.69 -6.04 -10.34
N LEU A 306 0.30 -4.99 -11.06
CA LEU A 306 -0.36 -3.82 -10.48
C LEU A 306 -1.74 -4.16 -9.92
N ALA A 307 -2.56 -4.90 -10.67
CA ALA A 307 -3.88 -5.31 -10.22
C ALA A 307 -3.80 -6.14 -8.92
N THR A 308 -2.84 -7.07 -8.82
CA THR A 308 -2.64 -7.89 -7.62
C THR A 308 -2.33 -7.05 -6.38
N LEU A 309 -1.69 -5.89 -6.53
CA LEU A 309 -1.40 -4.97 -5.42
C LEU A 309 -2.58 -4.04 -5.08
N LEU A 310 -3.32 -3.60 -6.09
CA LEU A 310 -4.29 -2.50 -5.99
C LEU A 310 -5.74 -2.97 -5.85
N PHE A 311 -6.00 -4.27 -6.02
CA PHE A 311 -7.33 -4.88 -5.87
C PHE A 311 -7.42 -5.66 -4.56
N PRO A 312 -8.63 -5.93 -4.05
CA PRO A 312 -8.82 -6.74 -2.85
C PRO A 312 -8.21 -8.14 -3.02
N VAL A 313 -7.40 -8.55 -2.04
CA VAL A 313 -6.75 -9.88 -2.04
C VAL A 313 -7.79 -10.94 -1.70
N LYS A 314 -8.14 -11.78 -2.68
CA LYS A 314 -9.16 -12.81 -2.53
C LYS A 314 -8.76 -13.91 -1.53
N ASN A 315 -9.73 -14.38 -0.75
CA ASN A 315 -9.59 -15.46 0.24
C ASN A 315 -8.51 -15.21 1.31
N ARG A 316 -8.10 -13.96 1.53
CA ARG A 316 -7.04 -13.61 2.49
C ARG A 316 -7.41 -14.01 3.92
N ASP A 317 -8.69 -13.87 4.27
CA ASP A 317 -9.30 -14.31 5.51
C ASP A 317 -9.13 -15.82 5.74
N ILE A 318 -9.38 -16.65 4.72
CA ILE A 318 -9.22 -18.11 4.79
C ILE A 318 -7.77 -18.49 5.14
N PHE A 319 -6.81 -17.83 4.51
CA PHE A 319 -5.38 -18.08 4.76
C PHE A 319 -4.89 -17.57 6.12
N LEU A 320 -5.60 -16.63 6.74
CA LEU A 320 -5.27 -16.08 8.06
C LEU A 320 -6.04 -16.73 9.20
N GLN A 321 -6.90 -17.73 8.95
CA GLN A 321 -7.63 -18.46 10.01
C GLN A 321 -6.72 -18.97 11.12
N ASN A 322 -5.56 -19.57 10.78
CA ASN A 322 -4.59 -20.07 11.76
C ASN A 322 -3.88 -18.96 12.55
N TRP A 323 -3.88 -17.74 12.05
CA TRP A 323 -3.38 -16.57 12.77
C TRP A 323 -4.38 -16.07 13.81
N LEU A 324 -5.67 -16.37 13.63
CA LEU A 324 -6.80 -15.86 14.40
C LEU A 324 -7.24 -16.78 15.56
N GLY A 325 -6.75 -18.02 15.63
CA GLY A 325 -7.13 -19.02 16.64
C GLY A 325 -8.39 -19.81 16.27
N GLU A 326 -8.66 -20.93 16.98
CA GLU A 326 -9.68 -21.94 16.65
C GLU A 326 -11.14 -21.44 16.56
N HIS A 327 -11.43 -20.22 17.04
CA HIS A 327 -12.80 -19.66 17.05
C HIS A 327 -12.93 -18.28 16.40
N GLY A 328 -11.89 -17.77 15.72
CA GLY A 328 -11.91 -16.40 15.20
C GLY A 328 -12.13 -15.34 16.29
N GLU A 329 -11.95 -15.71 17.56
CA GLU A 329 -12.12 -14.82 18.69
C GLU A 329 -11.07 -13.71 18.62
N ARG A 330 -11.55 -12.46 18.68
CA ARG A 330 -10.72 -11.28 18.94
C ARG A 330 -9.89 -11.57 20.18
N VAL A 331 -8.58 -11.65 20.04
CA VAL A 331 -7.71 -11.74 21.22
C VAL A 331 -7.70 -10.37 21.91
N PRO A 332 -8.12 -10.28 23.20
CA PRO A 332 -7.94 -9.07 24.00
C PRO A 332 -6.47 -8.67 24.03
N GLU A 333 -6.24 -7.36 24.15
CA GLU A 333 -4.95 -6.69 24.23
C GLU A 333 -3.84 -7.50 24.95
N MET A 334 -2.59 -7.23 24.55
CA MET A 334 -1.42 -7.46 25.41
C MET A 334 -1.70 -6.91 26.82
N LEU A 335 -2.16 -7.78 27.71
CA LEU A 335 -2.24 -7.49 29.14
C LEU A 335 -0.81 -7.46 29.67
N SER A 336 -0.22 -6.27 29.66
CA SER A 336 0.77 -5.89 30.66
C SER A 336 0.12 -6.10 32.03
N LEU A 337 0.85 -6.79 32.92
CA LEU A 337 0.43 -7.05 34.30
C LEU A 337 0.00 -5.75 34.98
N ASN A 338 -1.30 -5.55 35.19
CA ASN A 338 -1.95 -5.30 36.49
C ASN A 338 -3.35 -4.67 36.36
N ALA A 339 -4.27 -5.22 37.16
CA ALA A 339 -5.48 -4.60 37.70
C ALA A 339 -6.72 -4.42 36.79
N ALA A 340 -7.65 -5.37 36.97
CA ALA A 340 -9.10 -5.22 36.98
C ALA A 340 -9.68 -3.79 36.86
N LYS A 341 -10.31 -3.49 35.72
CA LYS A 341 -11.64 -2.85 35.58
C LYS A 341 -11.97 -2.60 34.10
N SER A 342 -13.17 -3.04 33.70
CA SER A 342 -13.96 -2.63 32.51
C SER A 342 -13.32 -2.69 31.12
N GLN A 343 -14.01 -3.40 30.22
CA GLN A 343 -13.90 -3.29 28.77
C GLN A 343 -13.95 -1.82 28.33
N GLN A 344 -12.79 -1.24 28.02
CA GLN A 344 -12.65 -0.05 27.20
C GLN A 344 -11.75 -0.47 26.04
N GLN A 345 -12.33 -0.55 24.84
CA GLN A 345 -11.57 -0.66 23.61
C GLN A 345 -10.84 0.67 23.44
N TRP A 346 -9.56 0.74 23.83
CA TRP A 346 -8.77 1.96 23.77
C TRP A 346 -8.62 2.39 22.31
N MET A 347 -9.22 3.52 21.96
CA MET A 347 -9.06 4.15 20.65
C MET A 347 -7.90 5.14 20.74
N LEU A 348 -6.82 4.87 20.00
CA LEU A 348 -5.67 5.76 19.96
C LEU A 348 -6.00 6.87 18.97
N ILE A 349 -6.33 8.04 19.50
CA ILE A 349 -6.55 9.22 18.67
C ILE A 349 -5.18 9.88 18.46
N ASP A 350 -4.74 10.01 17.21
CA ASP A 350 -3.49 10.71 16.92
C ASP A 350 -3.64 12.22 17.11
N ALA A 351 -2.53 12.96 17.01
CA ALA A 351 -2.50 14.41 17.21
C ALA A 351 -3.42 15.18 16.23
N ASP A 352 -3.88 14.53 15.15
CA ASP A 352 -4.77 15.09 14.14
C ASP A 352 -6.25 14.72 14.37
N GLY A 353 -6.58 14.08 15.50
CA GLY A 353 -7.96 13.75 15.87
C GLY A 353 -8.53 12.52 15.18
N HIS A 354 -7.70 11.69 14.52
CA HIS A 354 -8.18 10.50 13.82
C HIS A 354 -8.30 9.31 14.77
N GLU A 355 -9.45 8.65 14.71
CA GLU A 355 -9.72 7.38 15.38
C GLU A 355 -8.83 6.29 14.77
N ARG A 356 -7.61 6.06 15.30
CA ARG A 356 -6.95 4.78 15.03
C ARG A 356 -7.72 3.77 15.85
N ALA A 357 -8.46 2.88 15.18
CA ALA A 357 -8.81 1.60 15.76
C ALA A 357 -7.49 0.95 16.18
N ALA A 358 -7.13 1.15 17.45
CA ALA A 358 -5.89 0.65 17.97
C ALA A 358 -6.00 -0.87 17.88
N LEU A 359 -5.03 -1.46 17.19
CA LEU A 359 -4.68 -2.87 17.28
C LEU A 359 -5.54 -3.82 16.39
N LEU A 360 -4.95 -4.14 15.23
CA LEU A 360 -5.21 -5.33 14.40
C LEU A 360 -6.53 -5.38 13.61
N ARG A 361 -6.67 -4.51 12.59
CA ARG A 361 -7.38 -4.94 11.37
C ARG A 361 -6.51 -5.95 10.65
N TRP A 362 -6.75 -7.22 10.96
CA TRP A 362 -6.04 -8.37 10.40
C TRP A 362 -6.52 -8.70 9.00
N ASP A 363 -7.69 -8.20 8.61
CA ASP A 363 -8.37 -8.32 7.33
C ASP A 363 -7.66 -7.50 6.23
N THR A 364 -6.97 -6.42 6.60
CA THR A 364 -6.27 -5.54 5.65
C THR A 364 -4.77 -5.39 5.97
N LEU A 365 -3.96 -5.13 4.94
CA LEU A 365 -2.55 -4.73 5.14
C LEU A 365 -2.46 -3.29 5.64
N ASN A 366 -1.38 -2.98 6.36
CA ASN A 366 -1.12 -1.61 6.80
C ASN A 366 -0.65 -0.74 5.63
N GLU A 367 -0.79 0.57 5.77
CA GLU A 367 -0.34 1.54 4.76
C GLU A 367 1.15 1.36 4.39
N ASP A 368 2.03 1.19 5.37
CA ASP A 368 3.47 0.99 5.12
C ASP A 368 3.77 -0.28 4.31
N ASP A 369 2.99 -1.35 4.53
CA ASP A 369 3.10 -2.60 3.78
C ASP A 369 2.78 -2.38 2.30
N LEU A 370 1.67 -1.70 2.02
CA LEU A 370 1.21 -1.40 0.67
C LEU A 370 2.17 -0.46 -0.06
N ILE A 371 2.65 0.59 0.61
CA ILE A 371 3.65 1.52 0.05
C ILE A 371 4.95 0.76 -0.27
N ALA A 372 5.46 -0.05 0.67
CA ALA A 372 6.70 -0.80 0.47
C ALA A 372 6.60 -1.79 -0.71
N LEU A 373 5.46 -2.46 -0.86
CA LEU A 373 5.19 -3.36 -1.98
C LEU A 373 5.03 -2.62 -3.31
N LEU A 374 4.26 -1.53 -3.34
CA LEU A 374 4.07 -0.73 -4.55
C LEU A 374 5.38 -0.09 -5.01
N ASN A 375 6.28 0.27 -4.10
CA ASN A 375 7.63 0.75 -4.44
C ASN A 375 8.49 -0.29 -5.17
N GLN A 376 8.16 -1.59 -5.12
CA GLN A 376 8.84 -2.60 -5.95
C GLN A 376 8.51 -2.44 -7.43
N PHE A 377 7.37 -1.82 -7.77
CA PHE A 377 7.03 -1.48 -9.13
C PHE A 377 7.83 -0.28 -9.62
N ASN A 378 8.77 -0.53 -10.53
CA ASN A 378 9.70 0.49 -11.00
C ASN A 378 9.13 1.31 -12.17
N LEU A 379 8.10 2.11 -11.88
CA LEU A 379 7.47 3.00 -12.88
C LEU A 379 8.51 3.91 -13.56
N ASN A 380 9.45 4.45 -12.80
CA ASN A 380 10.49 5.33 -13.32
C ASN A 380 11.34 4.66 -14.42
N TYR A 381 11.67 3.39 -14.26
CA TYR A 381 12.42 2.65 -15.27
C TYR A 381 11.56 2.35 -16.51
N LEU A 382 10.29 1.97 -16.33
CA LEU A 382 9.36 1.78 -17.44
C LEU A 382 9.19 3.06 -18.25
N MET A 383 9.04 4.21 -17.58
CA MET A 383 8.97 5.52 -18.24
C MET A 383 10.23 5.83 -19.04
N LYS A 384 11.42 5.49 -18.52
CA LYS A 384 12.68 5.68 -19.26
C LYS A 384 12.73 4.88 -20.56
N ILE A 385 12.20 3.66 -20.56
CA ILE A 385 12.14 2.81 -21.75
C ILE A 385 11.04 3.29 -22.70
N LEU A 386 9.84 3.56 -22.19
CA LEU A 386 8.70 4.05 -22.98
C LEU A 386 9.05 5.29 -23.79
N PHE A 387 9.81 6.22 -23.19
CA PHE A 387 10.17 7.49 -23.82
C PHE A 387 11.60 7.54 -24.36
N SER A 388 12.31 6.39 -24.42
CA SER A 388 13.71 6.29 -24.88
C SER A 388 14.65 7.36 -24.29
N LEU A 389 14.49 7.64 -23.00
CA LEU A 389 15.22 8.72 -22.32
C LEU A 389 16.74 8.46 -22.23
N ASN A 390 17.17 7.22 -22.44
CA ASN A 390 18.58 6.79 -22.37
C ASN A 390 19.32 6.73 -23.71
N ASP A 391 18.62 6.84 -24.86
CA ASP A 391 19.25 6.58 -26.17
C ASP A 391 19.94 7.81 -26.77
N GLN A 392 20.98 7.55 -27.57
CA GLN A 392 21.66 8.55 -28.41
C GLN A 392 20.66 9.18 -29.39
N ILE A 393 20.87 10.46 -29.73
CA ILE A 393 19.94 11.31 -30.49
C ILE A 393 19.43 10.65 -31.79
N ASN A 394 20.25 9.81 -32.44
CA ASN A 394 19.92 9.15 -33.71
C ASN A 394 18.93 7.98 -33.59
N GLN A 395 18.89 7.28 -32.44
CA GLN A 395 17.89 6.23 -32.17
C GLN A 395 16.56 6.82 -31.71
N ARG A 396 16.58 8.01 -31.06
CA ARG A 396 15.37 8.73 -30.68
C ARG A 396 14.50 9.09 -31.88
N GLN A 397 15.10 9.45 -33.02
CA GLN A 397 14.35 9.82 -34.23
C GLN A 397 13.57 8.65 -34.85
N GLN A 398 14.03 7.40 -34.67
CA GLN A 398 13.28 6.21 -35.15
C GLN A 398 12.08 5.86 -34.26
N ASN A 399 12.08 6.30 -32.99
CA ASN A 399 11.01 6.01 -32.04
C ASN A 399 9.90 7.08 -32.00
N LEU A 400 10.10 8.23 -32.65
CA LEU A 400 9.11 9.32 -32.77
C LEU A 400 8.08 9.04 -33.88
N SER A 401 7.48 7.85 -33.86
CA SER A 401 6.40 7.47 -34.79
C SER A 401 5.03 7.69 -34.13
N TYR A 402 4.04 8.05 -34.95
CA TYR A 402 2.63 8.10 -34.56
C TYR A 402 2.19 6.79 -33.88
N GLU A 403 2.51 5.64 -34.49
CA GLU A 403 2.10 4.33 -34.01
C GLU A 403 2.71 3.99 -32.63
N ASN A 404 4.00 4.26 -32.43
CA ASN A 404 4.66 4.04 -31.15
C ASN A 404 4.09 4.94 -30.06
N THR A 405 3.78 6.19 -30.40
CA THR A 405 3.17 7.14 -29.45
C THR A 405 1.76 6.71 -29.05
N LEU A 406 0.96 6.19 -29.98
CA LEU A 406 -0.34 5.60 -29.65
C LEU A 406 -0.22 4.39 -28.72
N ARG A 407 0.75 3.50 -28.95
CA ARG A 407 1.01 2.36 -28.05
C ARG A 407 1.38 2.83 -26.66
N ILE A 408 2.24 3.85 -26.55
CA ILE A 408 2.60 4.48 -25.27
C ILE A 408 1.35 5.04 -24.58
N LEU A 409 0.51 5.82 -25.28
CA LEU A 409 -0.74 6.37 -24.74
C LEU A 409 -1.67 5.27 -24.23
N ALA A 410 -1.84 4.17 -24.98
CA ALA A 410 -2.67 3.05 -24.56
C ALA A 410 -2.13 2.34 -23.30
N ILE A 411 -0.81 2.15 -23.19
CA ILE A 411 -0.17 1.55 -22.00
C ILE A 411 -0.33 2.46 -20.77
N LEU A 412 -0.12 3.76 -20.94
CA LEU A 412 -0.28 4.74 -19.86
C LEU A 412 -1.73 4.83 -19.39
N ASP A 413 -2.68 4.82 -20.32
CA ASP A 413 -4.11 4.79 -20.02
C ASP A 413 -4.49 3.57 -19.17
N LEU A 414 -3.98 2.39 -19.53
CA LEU A 414 -4.14 1.19 -18.72
C LEU A 414 -3.57 1.35 -17.31
N PHE A 415 -2.35 1.89 -17.18
CA PHE A 415 -1.72 2.08 -15.87
C PHE A 415 -2.52 3.04 -15.01
N VAL A 416 -2.99 4.15 -15.58
CA VAL A 416 -3.84 5.12 -14.89
C VAL A 416 -5.15 4.48 -14.44
N GLU A 417 -5.80 3.67 -15.30
CA GLU A 417 -7.04 2.97 -14.94
C GLU A 417 -6.83 2.03 -13.74
N ILE A 418 -5.80 1.17 -13.78
CA ILE A 418 -5.50 0.23 -12.69
C ILE A 418 -5.11 0.97 -11.40
N LEU A 419 -4.30 2.02 -11.50
CA LEU A 419 -3.88 2.84 -10.36
C LEU A 419 -5.09 3.52 -9.70
N CYS A 420 -6.04 4.02 -10.49
CA CYS A 420 -7.23 4.67 -9.94
C CYS A 420 -8.11 3.67 -9.15
N ARG A 421 -8.21 2.39 -9.57
CA ARG A 421 -8.97 1.38 -8.81
C ARG A 421 -8.40 1.13 -7.42
N GLY A 422 -7.12 1.43 -7.19
CA GLY A 422 -6.51 1.40 -5.87
C GLY A 422 -7.18 2.35 -4.86
N PHE A 423 -7.75 3.47 -5.31
CA PHE A 423 -8.50 4.39 -4.44
C PHE A 423 -9.82 3.79 -3.94
N ASP A 424 -10.50 3.00 -4.77
CA ASP A 424 -11.76 2.34 -4.37
C ASP A 424 -11.49 1.19 -3.39
N THR A 425 -10.49 0.34 -3.69
CA THR A 425 -10.09 -0.77 -2.82
C THR A 425 -9.68 -0.32 -1.43
N TYR A 426 -8.93 0.79 -1.35
CA TYR A 426 -8.36 1.31 -0.11
C TYR A 426 -8.98 2.66 0.29
N ALA A 427 -10.29 2.83 0.08
CA ALA A 427 -11.00 4.10 0.29
C ALA A 427 -10.94 4.68 1.72
N ASP A 428 -10.53 3.88 2.71
CA ASP A 428 -10.43 4.31 4.10
C ASP A 428 -9.36 5.41 4.29
N SER A 429 -9.68 6.38 5.15
CA SER A 429 -8.81 7.48 5.55
C SER A 429 -7.42 7.05 6.06
N GLN A 430 -7.30 5.83 6.61
CA GLN A 430 -6.03 5.27 7.10
C GLN A 430 -4.97 5.08 6.00
N TYR A 431 -5.35 5.10 4.72
CA TYR A 431 -4.45 4.90 3.56
C TYR A 431 -4.06 6.21 2.85
N ARG A 432 -4.06 7.33 3.57
CA ARG A 432 -3.82 8.67 3.01
C ARG A 432 -2.45 8.82 2.31
N ASN A 433 -1.37 8.31 2.88
CA ASN A 433 -0.05 8.36 2.25
C ASN A 433 0.08 7.37 1.09
N PHE A 434 -0.59 6.22 1.15
CA PHE A 434 -0.70 5.30 0.02
C PHE A 434 -1.42 5.97 -1.15
N HIS A 435 -2.53 6.68 -0.89
CA HIS A 435 -3.21 7.51 -1.87
C HIS A 435 -2.33 8.61 -2.47
N LYS A 436 -1.53 9.31 -1.65
CA LYS A 436 -0.55 10.29 -2.16
C LYS A 436 0.47 9.62 -3.09
N HIS A 437 0.88 8.39 -2.78
CA HIS A 437 1.85 7.64 -3.57
C HIS A 437 1.28 7.22 -4.93
N ILE A 438 0.09 6.61 -4.94
CA ILE A 438 -0.67 6.30 -6.17
C ILE A 438 -0.88 7.57 -7.00
N GLY A 439 -1.31 8.65 -6.35
CA GLY A 439 -1.50 9.95 -6.98
C GLY A 439 -0.23 10.47 -7.67
N LYS A 440 0.93 10.38 -7.00
CA LYS A 440 2.22 10.74 -7.60
C LYS A 440 2.52 9.90 -8.85
N MET A 441 2.27 8.59 -8.81
CA MET A 441 2.47 7.71 -9.96
C MET A 441 1.58 8.07 -11.15
N ILE A 442 0.28 8.29 -10.92
CA ILE A 442 -0.66 8.72 -11.97
C ILE A 442 -0.20 10.04 -12.57
N ARG A 443 0.16 11.00 -11.71
CA ARG A 443 0.66 12.30 -12.11
C ARG A 443 1.91 12.15 -13.01
N ASP A 444 2.84 11.28 -12.64
CA ASP A 444 4.05 11.03 -13.43
C ASP A 444 3.71 10.37 -14.79
N CYS A 445 2.70 9.49 -14.87
CA CYS A 445 2.18 8.94 -16.14
C CYS A 445 1.59 10.03 -17.07
N VAL A 446 0.87 11.00 -16.50
CA VAL A 446 0.20 12.06 -17.28
C VAL A 446 1.19 13.15 -17.72
N HIS A 447 2.04 13.63 -16.81
CA HIS A 447 2.96 14.75 -17.10
C HIS A 447 4.06 14.41 -18.08
N VAL A 448 4.70 13.24 -17.94
CA VAL A 448 5.84 12.89 -18.81
C VAL A 448 5.36 12.72 -20.26
N CYS A 449 4.14 12.22 -20.42
CA CYS A 449 3.50 12.03 -21.72
C CYS A 449 3.38 13.35 -22.51
N ARG A 450 3.03 14.46 -21.83
CA ARG A 450 2.89 15.79 -22.46
C ARG A 450 4.12 16.20 -23.25
N TYR A 451 5.28 16.20 -22.60
CA TYR A 451 6.55 16.61 -23.23
C TYR A 451 6.94 15.71 -24.40
N HIS A 452 6.62 14.42 -24.31
CA HIS A 452 6.89 13.48 -25.39
C HIS A 452 6.00 13.76 -26.61
N VAL A 453 4.69 13.93 -26.40
CA VAL A 453 3.73 14.23 -27.48
C VAL A 453 4.09 15.55 -28.16
N ASP A 454 4.40 16.60 -27.40
CA ASP A 454 4.82 17.90 -27.96
C ASP A 454 6.07 17.79 -28.85
N GLY A 455 7.02 16.92 -28.50
CA GLY A 455 8.20 16.62 -29.31
C GLY A 455 7.87 15.85 -30.59
N VAL A 456 7.03 14.81 -30.51
CA VAL A 456 6.61 14.00 -31.68
C VAL A 456 5.83 14.85 -32.68
N LEU A 457 4.94 15.73 -32.19
CA LEU A 457 4.13 16.60 -33.04
C LEU A 457 4.94 17.54 -33.93
N GLN A 458 6.21 17.82 -33.62
CA GLN A 458 7.07 18.63 -34.47
C GLN A 458 7.47 17.91 -35.77
N HIS A 459 7.47 16.57 -35.75
CA HIS A 459 8.05 15.74 -36.81
C HIS A 459 7.01 14.96 -37.65
N LEU A 460 5.74 14.97 -37.25
CA LEU A 460 4.65 14.30 -37.98
C LEU A 460 4.11 15.15 -39.15
N ASP A 461 3.34 14.52 -40.03
CA ASP A 461 2.56 15.19 -41.08
C ASP A 461 1.30 15.84 -40.49
N HIS A 462 0.67 16.76 -41.24
CA HIS A 462 -0.47 17.55 -40.74
C HIS A 462 -1.64 16.68 -40.24
N ASP A 463 -2.02 15.64 -40.99
CA ASP A 463 -3.13 14.75 -40.62
C ASP A 463 -2.82 13.93 -39.37
N ASP A 464 -1.60 13.39 -39.25
CA ASP A 464 -1.17 12.60 -38.09
C ASP A 464 -1.01 13.47 -36.84
N LYS A 465 -0.64 14.74 -36.98
CA LYS A 465 -0.62 15.71 -35.87
C LYS A 465 -2.01 15.91 -35.28
N ILE A 466 -3.03 16.07 -36.13
CA ILE A 466 -4.41 16.27 -35.68
C ILE A 466 -4.89 15.02 -34.93
N ARG A 467 -4.72 13.83 -35.53
CA ARG A 467 -5.14 12.56 -34.91
C ARG A 467 -4.42 12.29 -33.59
N LEU A 468 -3.11 12.52 -33.52
CA LEU A 468 -2.35 12.28 -32.30
C LEU A 468 -2.79 13.22 -31.16
N ARG A 469 -3.05 14.49 -31.48
CA ARG A 469 -3.61 15.46 -30.52
C ARG A 469 -4.95 14.98 -29.98
N ASP A 470 -5.83 14.49 -30.83
CA ASP A 470 -7.13 13.97 -30.43
C ASP A 470 -6.98 12.75 -29.48
N HIS A 471 -6.12 11.78 -29.81
CA HIS A 471 -5.87 10.64 -28.91
C HIS A 471 -5.24 11.07 -27.57
N TYR A 472 -4.33 12.05 -27.58
CA TYR A 472 -3.75 12.60 -26.37
C TYR A 472 -4.78 13.31 -25.49
N PHE A 473 -5.66 14.13 -26.08
CA PHE A 473 -6.76 14.78 -25.36
C PHE A 473 -7.75 13.78 -24.79
N ALA A 474 -8.08 12.70 -25.52
CA ALA A 474 -8.90 11.62 -25.02
C ALA A 474 -8.26 10.88 -23.83
N TYR A 475 -6.92 10.71 -23.82
CA TYR A 475 -6.18 10.17 -22.69
C TYR A 475 -6.21 11.09 -21.45
N ILE A 476 -6.02 12.40 -21.63
CA ILE A 476 -6.14 13.37 -20.52
C ILE A 476 -7.55 13.34 -19.93
N TYR A 477 -8.56 13.41 -20.80
CA TYR A 477 -9.97 13.39 -20.37
C TYR A 477 -10.27 12.17 -19.51
N ARG A 478 -9.89 10.96 -19.98
CA ARG A 478 -10.07 9.72 -19.23
C ARG A 478 -9.29 9.67 -17.92
N SER A 479 -8.06 10.18 -17.92
CA SER A 479 -7.26 10.24 -16.69
C SER A 479 -7.96 11.08 -15.63
N VAL A 480 -8.51 12.24 -16.02
CA VAL A 480 -9.26 13.12 -15.12
C VAL A 480 -10.60 12.48 -14.72
N GLU A 481 -11.33 11.87 -15.65
CA GLU A 481 -12.58 11.14 -15.41
C GLU A 481 -12.41 10.00 -14.40
N ASN A 482 -11.37 9.17 -14.57
CA ASN A 482 -11.05 8.08 -13.64
C ASN A 482 -10.73 8.62 -12.24
N ILE A 483 -9.96 9.71 -12.14
CA ILE A 483 -9.65 10.34 -10.84
C ILE A 483 -10.91 10.88 -10.17
N ILE A 484 -11.76 11.60 -10.91
CA ILE A 484 -12.98 12.21 -10.34
C ILE A 484 -13.95 11.12 -9.86
N ARG A 485 -14.07 10.01 -10.61
CA ARG A 485 -14.97 8.90 -10.28
C ARG A 485 -14.47 8.05 -9.11
N GLN A 486 -13.18 7.72 -9.08
CA GLN A 486 -12.62 6.70 -8.17
C GLN A 486 -11.90 7.33 -6.95
N CYS A 487 -11.45 8.58 -7.02
CA CYS A 487 -10.70 9.22 -5.93
C CYS A 487 -11.57 10.21 -5.13
N ARG A 488 -12.28 9.75 -4.10
CA ARG A 488 -13.17 10.65 -3.31
C ARG A 488 -12.41 11.64 -2.43
N ASN A 489 -11.41 11.17 -1.68
CA ASN A 489 -10.79 11.95 -0.60
C ASN A 489 -9.64 12.86 -1.05
N VAL A 490 -9.04 12.62 -2.23
CA VAL A 490 -7.77 13.26 -2.64
C VAL A 490 -7.84 13.86 -4.05
N ARG A 491 -8.96 13.68 -4.79
CA ARG A 491 -9.12 14.11 -6.21
C ARG A 491 -8.63 15.52 -6.49
N TRP A 492 -9.06 16.51 -5.73
CA TRP A 492 -8.74 17.91 -6.01
C TRP A 492 -7.27 18.23 -5.78
N SER A 493 -6.71 17.70 -4.69
CA SER A 493 -5.28 17.86 -4.41
C SER A 493 -4.43 17.16 -5.47
N LEU A 494 -4.87 16.00 -5.98
CA LEU A 494 -4.19 15.28 -7.05
C LEU A 494 -4.27 16.03 -8.39
N LEU A 495 -5.47 16.43 -8.81
CA LEU A 495 -5.70 17.18 -10.04
C LEU A 495 -4.99 18.54 -10.03
N SER A 496 -4.85 19.19 -8.87
CA SER A 496 -4.15 20.47 -8.76
C SER A 496 -2.67 20.38 -9.16
N LEU A 497 -2.10 19.17 -9.10
CA LEU A 497 -0.74 18.88 -9.50
C LEU A 497 -0.62 18.62 -11.01
N PHE A 498 -1.73 18.50 -11.75
CA PHE A 498 -1.73 18.18 -13.18
C PHE A 498 -1.57 19.45 -14.02
N ALA A 499 -0.84 19.34 -15.13
CA ALA A 499 -0.52 20.43 -16.04
C ALA A 499 -1.67 20.58 -17.05
N LEU A 500 -2.84 21.00 -16.56
CA LEU A 500 -4.07 21.17 -17.36
C LEU A 500 -4.13 22.49 -18.15
N PHE A 501 -3.00 23.18 -18.29
CA PHE A 501 -2.85 24.38 -19.12
C PHE A 501 -2.49 23.98 -20.57
N ASP A 502 -2.85 24.82 -21.55
CA ASP A 502 -2.68 24.64 -23.01
C ASP A 502 -3.61 23.56 -23.62
N LEU A 503 -4.80 23.40 -23.05
CA LEU A 503 -5.84 22.50 -23.58
C LEU A 503 -6.76 23.24 -24.57
N PRO A 504 -7.31 22.56 -25.60
CA PRO A 504 -8.30 23.17 -26.47
C PRO A 504 -9.55 23.51 -25.67
N GLN A 505 -10.20 24.61 -26.05
CA GLN A 505 -11.32 25.18 -25.31
C GLN A 505 -12.50 24.20 -25.15
N SER A 506 -12.78 23.39 -26.18
CA SER A 506 -13.79 22.34 -26.14
C SER A 506 -13.52 21.28 -25.06
N LEU A 507 -12.26 20.92 -24.83
CA LEU A 507 -11.87 20.00 -23.77
C LEU A 507 -11.92 20.67 -22.40
N GLN A 508 -11.52 21.94 -22.29
CA GLN A 508 -11.59 22.69 -21.04
C GLN A 508 -13.03 22.73 -20.50
N TYR A 509 -14.02 23.00 -21.36
CA TYR A 509 -15.43 23.00 -20.92
C TYR A 509 -15.94 21.62 -20.56
N ARG A 510 -15.65 20.58 -21.35
CA ARG A 510 -16.02 19.20 -20.98
C ARG A 510 -15.40 18.77 -19.64
N LEU A 511 -14.15 19.14 -19.38
CA LEU A 511 -13.53 18.91 -18.07
C LEU A 511 -14.19 19.73 -16.96
N LEU A 512 -14.62 20.97 -17.23
CA LEU A 512 -15.38 21.79 -16.29
C LEU A 512 -16.74 21.14 -15.94
N HIS A 513 -17.47 20.64 -16.95
CA HIS A 513 -18.73 19.91 -16.76
C HIS A 513 -18.52 18.67 -15.90
N LEU A 514 -17.49 17.88 -16.21
CA LEU A 514 -17.11 16.70 -15.45
C LEU A 514 -16.73 17.03 -13.99
N ILE A 515 -15.98 18.11 -13.75
CA ILE A 515 -15.61 18.59 -12.41
C ILE A 515 -16.86 19.01 -11.63
N CYS A 516 -17.78 19.73 -12.27
CA CYS A 516 -19.00 20.22 -11.64
C CYS A 516 -20.12 19.16 -11.58
N SER A 517 -19.89 17.95 -12.13
CA SER A 517 -20.90 16.89 -12.27
C SER A 517 -22.15 17.32 -13.05
N ILE A 518 -21.96 18.18 -14.05
CA ILE A 518 -23.01 18.72 -14.95
C ILE A 518 -23.01 17.88 -16.24
N PRO A 519 -24.16 17.50 -16.82
CA PRO A 519 -24.21 16.82 -18.11
C PRO A 519 -23.62 17.69 -19.25
N ASP A 520 -22.97 17.05 -20.23
CA ASP A 520 -22.17 17.69 -21.30
C ASP A 520 -22.95 18.68 -22.21
N ASP A 521 -24.29 18.72 -22.11
CA ASP A 521 -25.19 19.47 -23.00
C ASP A 521 -25.78 20.77 -22.39
N GLU A 522 -25.53 21.06 -21.11
CA GLU A 522 -26.11 22.25 -20.43
C GLU A 522 -25.06 23.33 -20.12
N PRO A 523 -25.28 24.61 -20.47
CA PRO A 523 -24.35 25.68 -20.10
C PRO A 523 -24.28 25.84 -18.57
N VAL A 524 -23.07 25.96 -18.03
CA VAL A 524 -22.85 26.24 -16.60
C VAL A 524 -23.43 27.62 -16.28
N THR A 525 -24.62 27.64 -15.69
CA THR A 525 -25.38 28.85 -15.33
C THR A 525 -25.72 28.84 -13.84
N VAL A 526 -26.20 29.96 -13.29
CA VAL A 526 -26.58 30.13 -11.86
C VAL A 526 -27.57 29.06 -11.36
N GLU A 527 -28.33 28.40 -12.24
CA GLU A 527 -29.25 27.28 -11.92
C GLU A 527 -28.52 25.93 -11.69
N THR A 528 -27.27 25.78 -12.14
CA THR A 528 -26.38 24.63 -11.83
C THR A 528 -25.75 24.70 -10.43
N SER A 529 -26.08 25.74 -9.66
CA SER A 529 -25.66 25.95 -8.26
C SER A 529 -25.92 24.74 -7.36
N ALA A 530 -27.01 23.98 -7.55
CA ALA A 530 -27.35 22.87 -6.65
C ALA A 530 -26.32 21.72 -6.65
N ALA A 531 -25.75 21.36 -7.82
CA ALA A 531 -24.72 20.32 -7.92
C ALA A 531 -23.37 20.81 -7.36
N ILE A 532 -23.03 22.07 -7.65
CA ILE A 532 -21.83 22.73 -7.13
C ILE A 532 -21.94 22.88 -5.61
N ASP A 533 -23.11 23.23 -5.08
CA ASP A 533 -23.39 23.35 -3.65
C ASP A 533 -23.32 22.00 -2.97
N GLN A 534 -23.87 20.93 -3.56
CA GLN A 534 -23.73 19.57 -3.02
C GLN A 534 -22.26 19.15 -2.94
N MET A 535 -21.47 19.46 -3.96
CA MET A 535 -20.03 19.22 -3.96
C MET A 535 -19.31 20.04 -2.88
N LEU A 536 -19.54 21.36 -2.82
CA LEU A 536 -18.88 22.27 -1.88
C LEU A 536 -19.24 22.00 -0.42
N ASN A 537 -20.51 21.64 -0.14
CA ASN A 537 -20.98 21.30 1.20
C ASN A 537 -20.35 20.00 1.73
N SER A 538 -19.93 19.10 0.85
CA SER A 538 -19.24 17.85 1.21
C SER A 538 -17.73 17.99 1.34
N SER A 539 -17.16 19.12 0.90
CA SER A 539 -15.71 19.29 0.79
C SER A 539 -15.08 20.07 1.94
N THR A 540 -13.87 19.67 2.32
CA THR A 540 -13.08 20.40 3.32
C THR A 540 -12.53 21.73 2.77
N PRO A 541 -12.20 22.73 3.62
CA PRO A 541 -11.60 23.99 3.15
C PRO A 541 -10.33 23.79 2.31
N SER A 542 -9.49 22.79 2.65
CA SER A 542 -8.31 22.43 1.87
C SER A 542 -8.62 21.86 0.48
N GLU A 543 -9.73 21.14 0.34
CA GLU A 543 -10.21 20.62 -0.94
C GLU A 543 -10.71 21.75 -1.83
N ILE A 544 -11.45 22.71 -1.28
CA ILE A 544 -11.96 23.88 -2.00
C ILE A 544 -10.77 24.71 -2.56
N LEU A 545 -9.73 24.92 -1.75
CA LEU A 545 -8.51 25.60 -2.23
C LEU A 545 -7.78 24.80 -3.31
N SER A 546 -7.77 23.47 -3.22
CA SER A 546 -7.17 22.61 -4.25
C SER A 546 -7.98 22.63 -5.54
N LEU A 547 -9.32 22.63 -5.45
CA LEU A 547 -10.23 22.79 -6.58
C LEU A 547 -10.01 24.13 -7.28
N LEU A 548 -9.84 25.23 -6.54
CA LEU A 548 -9.52 26.53 -7.14
C LEU A 548 -8.20 26.52 -7.91
N LYS A 549 -7.19 25.77 -7.44
CA LYS A 549 -5.96 25.58 -8.20
C LYS A 549 -6.18 24.77 -9.48
N VAL A 550 -7.06 23.77 -9.46
CA VAL A 550 -7.45 23.01 -10.66
C VAL A 550 -8.11 23.94 -11.68
N LEU A 551 -9.10 24.74 -11.25
CA LEU A 551 -9.81 25.69 -12.11
C LEU A 551 -8.87 26.77 -12.66
N HIS A 552 -7.93 27.24 -11.83
CA HIS A 552 -6.88 28.14 -12.27
C HIS A 552 -6.01 27.53 -13.37
N ASN A 553 -5.53 26.29 -13.18
CA ASN A 553 -4.73 25.59 -14.19
C ASN A 553 -5.51 25.36 -15.49
N LEU A 554 -6.83 25.10 -15.40
CA LEU A 554 -7.70 24.89 -16.56
C LEU A 554 -7.89 26.18 -17.38
N GLY A 555 -8.13 27.31 -16.70
CA GLY A 555 -8.42 28.60 -17.35
C GLY A 555 -7.20 29.44 -17.73
N GLN A 556 -5.97 29.01 -17.38
CA GLN A 556 -4.72 29.75 -17.65
C GLN A 556 -4.48 30.08 -19.12
N THR A 557 -5.05 29.32 -20.04
CA THR A 557 -4.81 29.46 -21.48
C THR A 557 -5.92 30.17 -22.25
N GLY A 558 -6.93 30.67 -21.53
CA GLY A 558 -7.94 31.58 -22.06
C GLY A 558 -9.35 31.02 -21.94
N ASP A 559 -10.14 31.61 -21.04
CA ASP A 559 -11.59 31.41 -20.94
C ASP A 559 -12.29 32.41 -21.90
N GLU A 560 -12.73 31.99 -23.09
CA GLU A 560 -13.42 32.91 -24.04
C GLU A 560 -14.89 33.10 -23.70
N SER A 561 -15.54 32.07 -23.14
CA SER A 561 -16.96 32.11 -22.78
C SER A 561 -17.23 32.68 -21.39
N GLY A 562 -16.21 32.75 -20.53
CA GLY A 562 -16.35 33.22 -19.14
C GLY A 562 -16.78 32.14 -18.14
N GLN A 563 -17.12 30.93 -18.60
CA GLN A 563 -17.71 29.89 -17.74
C GLN A 563 -16.80 29.43 -16.59
N ILE A 564 -15.48 29.35 -16.81
CA ILE A 564 -14.53 28.97 -15.76
C ILE A 564 -14.45 30.09 -14.71
N SER A 565 -14.43 31.33 -15.20
CA SER A 565 -14.44 32.53 -14.37
C SER A 565 -15.72 32.66 -13.55
N ASP A 566 -16.85 32.26 -14.12
CA ASP A 566 -18.17 32.27 -13.47
C ASP A 566 -18.23 31.25 -12.32
N VAL A 567 -17.70 30.05 -12.52
CA VAL A 567 -17.59 29.02 -11.46
C VAL A 567 -16.64 29.47 -10.34
N ILE A 568 -15.50 30.06 -10.67
CA ILE A 568 -14.57 30.60 -9.65
C ILE A 568 -15.23 31.74 -8.88
N PHE A 569 -15.95 32.63 -9.55
CA PHE A 569 -16.70 33.71 -8.91
C PHE A 569 -17.81 33.16 -7.99
N TYR A 570 -18.51 32.12 -8.42
CA TYR A 570 -19.51 31.45 -7.60
C TYR A 570 -18.90 30.86 -6.31
N ILE A 571 -17.83 30.06 -6.45
CA ILE A 571 -17.15 29.42 -5.31
C ILE A 571 -16.58 30.46 -4.34
N THR A 572 -16.04 31.58 -4.83
CA THR A 572 -15.24 32.51 -4.02
C THR A 572 -16.03 33.70 -3.49
N CYS A 573 -17.08 34.13 -4.20
CA CYS A 573 -17.84 35.35 -3.88
C CYS A 573 -19.31 35.09 -3.52
N LEU A 574 -19.96 34.08 -4.12
CA LEU A 574 -21.40 33.84 -3.94
C LEU A 574 -21.71 32.76 -2.88
N HIS A 575 -20.95 31.66 -2.86
CA HIS A 575 -21.24 30.55 -1.95
C HIS A 575 -20.86 30.88 -0.48
N PRO A 576 -21.78 30.73 0.49
CA PRO A 576 -21.65 31.31 1.83
C PRO A 576 -20.52 30.70 2.67
N ILE A 577 -20.28 29.38 2.56
CA ILE A 577 -19.31 28.65 3.39
C ILE A 577 -17.89 28.78 2.83
N SER A 578 -17.74 28.71 1.51
CA SER A 578 -16.43 28.74 0.85
C SER A 578 -15.85 30.15 0.78
N ARG A 579 -16.69 31.19 0.78
CA ARG A 579 -16.27 32.59 0.73
C ARG A 579 -15.35 32.98 1.88
N GLU A 580 -15.59 32.49 3.10
CA GLU A 580 -14.78 32.86 4.27
C GLU A 580 -13.31 32.46 4.13
N TYR A 581 -13.03 31.35 3.46
CA TYR A 581 -11.68 30.78 3.36
C TYR A 581 -11.01 31.00 2.00
N SER A 582 -11.78 31.18 0.92
CA SER A 582 -11.24 31.16 -0.45
C SER A 582 -11.20 32.52 -1.15
N ILE A 583 -11.74 33.58 -0.54
CA ILE A 583 -11.88 34.89 -1.21
C ILE A 583 -10.54 35.53 -1.61
N ARG A 584 -9.48 35.34 -0.82
CA ARG A 584 -8.15 35.90 -1.12
C ARG A 584 -7.54 35.23 -2.35
N ASP A 585 -7.57 33.90 -2.37
CA ASP A 585 -6.99 33.10 -3.45
C ASP A 585 -7.84 33.24 -4.72
N GLY A 586 -9.16 33.21 -4.59
CA GLY A 586 -10.11 33.48 -5.66
C GLY A 586 -9.89 34.83 -6.34
N ARG A 587 -9.72 35.91 -5.56
CA ARG A 587 -9.41 37.24 -6.10
C ARG A 587 -8.08 37.27 -6.86
N SER A 588 -7.07 36.57 -6.37
CA SER A 588 -5.78 36.50 -7.06
C SER A 588 -5.88 35.78 -8.40
N ILE A 589 -6.67 34.70 -8.46
CA ILE A 589 -6.92 33.91 -9.67
C ILE A 589 -7.74 34.73 -10.67
N LEU A 590 -8.82 35.37 -10.23
CA LEU A 590 -9.66 36.22 -11.09
C LEU A 590 -8.89 37.45 -11.58
N ALA A 591 -8.01 38.03 -10.76
CA ALA A 591 -7.13 39.12 -11.18
C ALA A 591 -6.11 38.65 -12.24
N HIS A 592 -5.61 37.42 -12.12
CA HIS A 592 -4.75 36.81 -13.14
C HIS A 592 -5.51 36.61 -14.45
N PHE A 593 -6.72 36.04 -14.43
CA PHE A 593 -7.55 35.89 -15.62
C PHE A 593 -7.91 37.24 -16.25
N ALA A 594 -8.23 38.25 -15.44
CA ALA A 594 -8.47 39.61 -15.91
C ALA A 594 -7.22 40.26 -16.55
N SER A 595 -6.02 39.90 -16.11
CA SER A 595 -4.76 40.35 -16.74
C SER A 595 -4.52 39.68 -18.10
N LEU A 596 -5.02 38.46 -18.30
CA LEU A 596 -4.98 37.76 -19.59
C LEU A 596 -6.04 38.31 -20.55
N ARG A 597 -7.24 38.66 -20.04
CA ARG A 597 -8.33 39.26 -20.82
C ARG A 597 -9.15 40.26 -20.01
N SER A 598 -9.17 41.51 -20.46
CA SER A 598 -9.89 42.61 -19.79
C SER A 598 -11.42 42.51 -19.86
N THR A 599 -11.97 41.74 -20.80
CA THR A 599 -13.42 41.53 -21.00
C THR A 599 -14.07 40.74 -19.87
N ILE A 600 -13.30 39.91 -19.14
CA ILE A 600 -13.79 39.07 -18.04
C ILE A 600 -14.33 39.93 -16.88
N ILE A 601 -13.69 41.08 -16.59
CA ILE A 601 -14.17 41.98 -15.53
C ILE A 601 -15.58 42.50 -15.85
N SER A 602 -15.84 42.86 -17.11
CA SER A 602 -17.15 43.37 -17.53
C SER A 602 -18.24 42.28 -17.47
N HIS A 603 -17.88 41.04 -17.79
CA HIS A 603 -18.75 39.87 -17.68
C HIS A 603 -19.10 39.53 -16.22
N LEU A 604 -18.09 39.48 -15.35
CA LEU A 604 -18.28 39.22 -13.92
C LEU A 604 -19.08 40.31 -13.20
N LEU A 605 -18.88 41.58 -13.56
CA LEU A 605 -19.69 42.69 -13.01
C LEU A 605 -21.16 42.58 -13.41
N LYS A 606 -21.45 42.05 -14.61
CA LYS A 606 -22.80 41.79 -15.08
C LYS A 606 -23.46 40.66 -14.29
N LEU A 607 -22.72 39.57 -14.04
CA LEU A 607 -23.14 38.45 -13.18
C LEU A 607 -23.32 38.83 -11.70
N ALA A 608 -22.55 39.79 -11.19
CA ALA A 608 -22.72 40.31 -9.83
C ALA A 608 -23.92 41.25 -9.68
N SER A 609 -24.42 41.80 -10.80
CA SER A 609 -25.57 42.71 -10.83
C SER A 609 -26.92 42.02 -11.04
N THR A 610 -26.88 40.76 -11.44
CA THR A 610 -28.01 39.81 -11.49
C THR A 610 -28.09 39.03 -10.19
#